data_AF-A0A6I7PES6-F1
#
_entry.id   AF-A0A6I7PES6-F1
#
_cell.length_a   1.000
_cell.length_b   1.000
_cell.length_c   1.000
_cell.angle_alpha   90.00
_cell.angle_beta   90.00
_cell.angle_gamma   90.00
#
_symmetry.space_group_name_H-M   'P 1'
#
loop_
_entity.id
_entity.type
_entity.pdbx_description
1 polymer ?
#
loop_
_entity_poly.entity_id
_entity_poly.type
_entity_poly.pdbx_seq_one_letter_code
_entity_poly.pdbx_strand_id
1 'polypeptide(L)'
;MVFKMTNTHNLTEWFKSRFGWHVVALMRHPLSQSLSVMNLNAAVGGWDSRAPGFFRSQEYCEEHLDDEQVALAHDVWKGGNELDRQVLGWGLENLPLVRGLPRYRHWSFVSYEAMVLDADALLHALAESFDLPDAARMVAVIGQASRSVRGLSVAERQAAIRRRDTQALLGSWRRRIDIADETRAFGILERLGLDLYRAGSDVPSQLWYTPTTRATEAVAPVGTDSIVQ
;
A
#
# COMPACT_ATOMS: atom_id res chain seq x y z
N MET A 1 16.12 -2.90 15.35
CA MET A 1 15.63 -1.53 15.09
C MET A 1 14.53 -1.62 14.05
N VAL A 2 13.46 -0.81 14.16
CA VAL A 2 12.32 -0.82 13.22
C VAL A 2 12.18 0.56 12.60
N PHE A 3 12.12 0.61 11.27
CA PHE A 3 11.84 1.84 10.53
C PHE A 3 10.45 1.75 9.90
N LYS A 4 9.66 2.80 10.06
CA LYS A 4 8.42 2.97 9.32
C LYS A 4 8.66 4.01 8.24
N MET A 5 8.59 3.58 6.99
CA MET A 5 8.68 4.46 5.84
C MET A 5 7.30 4.55 5.18
N THR A 6 6.89 5.76 4.88
CA THR A 6 5.67 6.05 4.13
C THR A 6 6.07 6.82 2.89
N ASN A 7 5.36 6.60 1.78
CA ASN A 7 5.60 7.30 0.53
C ASN A 7 6.89 6.91 -0.20
N THR A 8 7.38 5.68 0.02
CA THR A 8 8.66 5.20 -0.53
C THR A 8 8.56 3.76 -1.06
N HIS A 9 7.36 3.30 -1.42
CA HIS A 9 7.16 1.91 -1.86
C HIS A 9 8.00 1.56 -3.09
N ASN A 10 8.19 2.51 -4.01
CA ASN A 10 9.05 2.38 -5.18
C ASN A 10 10.56 2.24 -4.85
N LEU A 11 10.99 2.62 -3.64
CA LEU A 11 12.39 2.53 -3.20
C LEU A 11 12.67 1.29 -2.33
N THR A 12 11.67 0.44 -2.10
CA THR A 12 11.77 -0.67 -1.14
C THR A 12 12.87 -1.66 -1.51
N GLU A 13 13.06 -1.94 -2.80
CA GLU A 13 14.11 -2.83 -3.28
C GLU A 13 15.51 -2.25 -3.05
N TRP A 14 15.67 -0.94 -3.27
CA TRP A 14 16.91 -0.24 -2.94
C TRP A 14 17.22 -0.28 -1.44
N PHE A 15 16.22 -0.06 -0.57
CA PHE A 15 16.43 -0.20 0.89
C PHE A 15 16.83 -1.63 1.27
N LYS A 16 16.18 -2.62 0.66
CA LYS A 16 16.48 -4.04 0.89
C LYS A 16 17.91 -4.38 0.47
N SER A 17 18.36 -3.96 -0.70
CA SER A 17 19.70 -4.25 -1.23
C SER A 17 20.78 -3.51 -0.43
N ARG A 18 20.53 -2.24 -0.09
CA ARG A 18 21.50 -1.38 0.59
C ARG A 18 21.73 -1.76 2.05
N PHE A 19 20.67 -2.16 2.75
CA PHE A 19 20.73 -2.35 4.21
C PHE A 19 20.40 -3.77 4.67
N GLY A 20 20.04 -4.68 3.76
CA GLY A 20 19.71 -6.06 4.11
C GLY A 20 18.45 -6.21 4.96
N TRP A 21 17.55 -5.22 4.98
CA TRP A 21 16.38 -5.21 5.87
C TRP A 21 15.41 -6.37 5.62
N HIS A 22 14.67 -6.75 6.65
CA HIS A 22 13.43 -7.51 6.44
C HIS A 22 12.29 -6.51 6.18
N VAL A 23 11.51 -6.79 5.15
CA VAL A 23 10.49 -5.85 4.64
C VAL A 23 9.11 -6.38 5.00
N VAL A 24 8.28 -5.52 5.59
CA VAL A 24 6.83 -5.69 5.68
C VAL A 24 6.20 -4.63 4.78
N ALA A 25 5.71 -5.05 3.62
CA ALA A 25 5.00 -4.21 2.67
C ALA A 25 3.53 -4.09 3.08
N LEU A 26 3.10 -2.89 3.48
CA LEU A 26 1.71 -2.59 3.78
C LEU A 26 1.02 -1.89 2.60
N MET A 27 -0.06 -2.47 2.10
CA MET A 27 -0.94 -1.86 1.10
C MET A 27 -2.35 -1.66 1.63
N ARG A 28 -3.11 -0.81 0.95
CA ARG A 28 -4.52 -0.55 1.25
C ARG A 28 -5.26 -0.35 -0.05
N HIS A 29 -6.55 -0.67 -0.05
CA HIS A 29 -7.42 -0.50 -1.20
C HIS A 29 -7.24 0.87 -1.91
N PRO A 30 -7.03 0.90 -3.23
CA PRO A 30 -6.67 2.11 -3.98
C PRO A 30 -7.69 3.24 -3.81
N LEU A 31 -8.99 2.93 -3.90
CA LEU A 31 -10.05 3.91 -3.70
C LEU A 31 -10.15 4.42 -2.26
N SER A 32 -10.02 3.52 -1.27
CA SER A 32 -10.04 3.88 0.15
C SER A 32 -8.87 4.81 0.51
N GLN A 33 -7.69 4.54 -0.04
CA GLN A 33 -6.50 5.37 0.14
C GLN A 33 -6.63 6.71 -0.60
N SER A 34 -7.04 6.69 -1.87
CA SER A 34 -7.21 7.90 -2.69
C SER A 34 -8.20 8.87 -2.07
N LEU A 35 -9.38 8.38 -1.66
CA LEU A 35 -10.38 9.19 -0.96
C LEU A 35 -9.93 9.71 0.41
N SER A 36 -9.02 8.99 1.07
CA SER A 36 -8.39 9.44 2.32
C SER A 36 -7.43 10.60 2.06
N VAL A 37 -6.67 10.56 0.96
CA VAL A 37 -5.77 11.65 0.54
C VAL A 37 -6.58 12.87 0.11
N MET A 38 -7.63 12.70 -0.70
CA MET A 38 -8.54 13.80 -1.09
C MET A 38 -9.14 14.52 0.12
N ASN A 39 -9.60 13.76 1.13
CA ASN A 39 -10.10 14.35 2.37
C ASN A 39 -9.04 15.16 3.11
N LEU A 40 -7.81 14.65 3.16
CA LEU A 40 -6.71 15.36 3.79
C LEU A 40 -6.40 16.65 3.03
N ASN A 41 -6.37 16.60 1.69
CA ASN A 41 -6.12 17.75 0.83
C ASN A 41 -7.12 18.88 1.06
N ALA A 42 -8.40 18.53 1.15
CA ALA A 42 -9.47 19.47 1.45
C ALA A 42 -9.30 20.12 2.84
N ALA A 43 -8.75 19.40 3.82
CA ALA A 43 -8.59 19.88 5.18
C ALA A 43 -7.34 20.74 5.41
N VAL A 44 -6.23 20.47 4.71
CA VAL A 44 -4.93 21.14 4.97
C VAL A 44 -4.43 22.02 3.82
N GLY A 45 -5.20 22.16 2.73
CA GLY A 45 -4.86 23.08 1.64
C GLY A 45 -3.85 22.55 0.63
N GLY A 46 -4.00 21.29 0.21
CA GLY A 46 -3.43 20.81 -1.04
C GLY A 46 -2.10 20.06 -0.96
N TRP A 47 -2.18 18.74 -0.76
CA TRP A 47 -1.16 17.85 -1.33
C TRP A 47 -1.67 17.39 -2.70
N ASP A 48 -1.15 17.97 -3.77
CA ASP A 48 -1.50 17.49 -5.11
C ASP A 48 -1.12 16.00 -5.25
N SER A 49 -1.71 15.29 -6.21
CA SER A 49 -1.34 13.89 -6.43
C SER A 49 0.17 13.77 -6.66
N ARG A 50 0.74 12.69 -6.16
CA ARG A 50 2.17 12.38 -6.33
C ARG A 50 2.49 11.83 -7.72
N ALA A 51 1.46 11.53 -8.53
CA ALA A 51 1.62 10.99 -9.88
C ALA A 51 2.68 11.71 -10.73
N PRO A 52 2.76 13.06 -10.77
CA PRO A 52 3.73 13.76 -11.60
C PRO A 52 5.19 13.48 -11.23
N GLY A 53 5.48 13.17 -9.97
CA GLY A 53 6.84 12.82 -9.55
C GLY A 53 7.34 11.53 -10.21
N PHE A 54 6.42 10.60 -10.52
CA PHE A 54 6.74 9.33 -11.14
C PHE A 54 6.86 9.46 -12.66
N PHE A 55 5.80 9.90 -13.36
CA PHE A 55 5.81 9.92 -14.83
C PHE A 55 6.66 11.05 -15.45
N ARG A 56 7.18 11.99 -14.65
CA ARG A 56 8.18 12.98 -15.08
C ARG A 56 9.61 12.54 -14.77
N SER A 57 9.80 11.49 -13.98
CA SER A 57 11.12 10.93 -13.71
C SER A 57 11.48 9.98 -14.84
N GLN A 58 12.52 10.34 -15.61
CA GLN A 58 13.00 9.51 -16.72
C GLN A 58 13.41 8.11 -16.23
N GLU A 59 14.19 8.05 -15.15
CA GLU A 59 14.64 6.80 -14.53
C GLU A 59 13.46 5.90 -14.13
N TYR A 60 12.45 6.47 -13.48
CA TYR A 60 11.26 5.72 -13.08
C TYR A 60 10.48 5.18 -14.29
N CYS A 61 10.30 6.02 -15.32
CA CYS A 61 9.60 5.62 -16.53
C CYS A 61 10.34 4.48 -17.24
N GLU A 62 11.66 4.62 -17.46
CA GLU A 62 12.48 3.61 -18.12
C GLU A 62 12.49 2.27 -17.38
N GLU A 63 12.46 2.29 -16.04
CA GLU A 63 12.52 1.07 -15.23
C GLU A 63 11.16 0.37 -15.07
N HIS A 64 10.06 1.13 -15.06
CA HIS A 64 8.78 0.61 -14.58
C HIS A 64 7.58 0.80 -15.51
N LEU A 65 7.68 1.64 -16.54
CA LEU A 65 6.56 1.94 -17.44
C LEU A 65 6.93 1.62 -18.89
N ASP A 66 5.95 1.15 -19.66
CA ASP A 66 6.03 1.18 -21.12
C ASP A 66 5.48 2.51 -21.68
N ASP A 67 5.65 2.74 -22.98
CA ASP A 67 5.21 3.96 -23.65
C ASP A 67 3.69 4.19 -23.53
N GLU A 68 2.88 3.13 -23.52
CA GLU A 68 1.42 3.22 -23.38
C GLU A 68 1.02 3.66 -21.96
N GLN A 69 1.75 3.17 -20.96
CA GLN A 69 1.56 3.53 -19.56
C GLN A 69 2.01 4.96 -19.25
N VAL A 70 3.10 5.43 -19.89
CA VAL A 70 3.52 6.83 -19.83
C VAL A 70 2.46 7.74 -20.48
N ALA A 71 1.96 7.37 -21.66
CA ALA A 71 0.89 8.11 -22.33
C ALA A 71 -0.39 8.16 -21.48
N LEU A 72 -0.82 7.03 -20.93
CA LEU A 72 -1.93 6.95 -19.98
C LEU A 72 -1.75 7.91 -18.80
N ALA A 73 -0.57 7.90 -18.17
CA ALA A 73 -0.31 8.75 -17.01
C ALA A 73 -0.43 10.24 -17.37
N HIS A 74 0.06 10.64 -18.54
CA HIS A 74 -0.10 12.00 -19.04
C HIS A 74 -1.56 12.37 -19.33
N ASP A 75 -2.33 11.46 -19.95
CA ASP A 75 -3.72 11.70 -20.30
C ASP A 75 -4.60 11.83 -19.04
N VAL A 76 -4.44 10.90 -18.09
CA VAL A 76 -5.14 10.95 -16.80
C VAL A 76 -4.75 12.20 -16.01
N TRP A 77 -3.47 12.61 -16.05
CA TRP A 77 -3.05 13.83 -15.37
C TRP A 77 -3.69 15.09 -15.94
N LYS A 78 -3.76 15.20 -17.27
CA LYS A 78 -4.30 16.38 -17.97
C LYS A 78 -5.83 16.42 -17.94
N GLY A 79 -6.49 15.29 -18.18
CA GLY A 79 -7.93 15.21 -18.41
C GLY A 79 -8.74 14.50 -17.32
N GLY A 80 -8.09 13.70 -16.46
CA GLY A 80 -8.76 12.97 -15.38
C GLY A 80 -9.20 13.90 -14.25
N ASN A 81 -10.22 13.46 -13.51
CA ASN A 81 -10.69 14.18 -12.33
C ASN A 81 -9.78 13.93 -11.11
N GLU A 82 -10.09 14.53 -9.97
CA GLU A 82 -9.25 14.40 -8.76
C GLU A 82 -9.07 12.94 -8.33
N LEU A 83 -10.16 12.15 -8.34
CA LEU A 83 -10.09 10.73 -7.98
C LEU A 83 -9.15 9.97 -8.92
N ASP A 84 -9.28 10.18 -10.22
CA ASP A 84 -8.46 9.52 -11.25
C ASP A 84 -6.98 9.83 -11.05
N ARG A 85 -6.64 11.08 -10.75
CA ARG A 85 -5.26 11.51 -10.49
C ARG A 85 -4.70 10.91 -9.20
N GLN A 86 -5.51 10.76 -8.17
CA GLN A 86 -5.09 10.13 -6.91
C GLN A 86 -4.92 8.61 -7.08
N VAL A 87 -5.80 7.98 -7.85
CA VAL A 87 -5.69 6.55 -8.20
C VAL A 87 -4.47 6.29 -9.07
N LEU A 88 -4.18 7.16 -10.05
CA LEU A 88 -2.93 7.14 -10.82
C LEU A 88 -1.72 7.25 -9.90
N GLY A 89 -1.74 8.20 -8.95
CA GLY A 89 -0.66 8.38 -7.98
C GLY A 89 -0.43 7.15 -7.11
N TRP A 90 -1.51 6.52 -6.64
CA TRP A 90 -1.46 5.24 -5.93
C TRP A 90 -0.88 4.14 -6.82
N GLY A 91 -1.35 4.04 -8.06
CA GLY A 91 -0.92 3.03 -9.02
C GLY A 91 0.58 3.12 -9.29
N LEU A 92 1.06 4.30 -9.67
CA LEU A 92 2.48 4.54 -9.93
C LEU A 92 3.35 4.27 -8.69
N GLU A 93 2.95 4.74 -7.51
CA GLU A 93 3.72 4.46 -6.30
C GLU A 93 3.88 2.96 -6.00
N ASN A 94 2.80 2.18 -6.20
CA ASN A 94 2.77 0.78 -5.82
C ASN A 94 3.17 -0.16 -6.96
N LEU A 95 3.34 0.34 -8.19
CA LEU A 95 3.61 -0.46 -9.38
C LEU A 95 4.85 -1.37 -9.25
N PRO A 96 6.03 -0.86 -8.83
CA PRO A 96 7.22 -1.70 -8.72
C PRO A 96 7.04 -2.79 -7.67
N LEU A 97 6.37 -2.45 -6.57
CA LEU A 97 6.11 -3.36 -5.47
C LEU A 97 5.14 -4.47 -5.87
N VAL A 98 3.98 -4.14 -6.44
CA VAL A 98 2.96 -5.12 -6.86
C VAL A 98 3.52 -6.09 -7.90
N ARG A 99 4.17 -5.57 -8.96
CA ARG A 99 4.79 -6.40 -10.01
C ARG A 99 5.92 -7.27 -9.45
N GLY A 100 6.60 -6.81 -8.41
CA GLY A 100 7.67 -7.53 -7.75
C GLY A 100 7.22 -8.58 -6.72
N LEU A 101 5.98 -8.52 -6.19
CA LEU A 101 5.50 -9.44 -5.14
C LEU A 101 5.81 -10.93 -5.42
N PRO A 102 5.60 -11.46 -6.65
CA PRO A 102 5.93 -12.87 -6.93
C PRO A 102 7.41 -13.23 -6.74
N ARG A 103 8.31 -12.25 -6.91
CA ARG A 103 9.77 -12.37 -6.73
C ARG A 103 10.19 -12.14 -5.27
N TYR A 104 9.45 -11.33 -4.52
CA TYR A 104 9.75 -10.97 -3.12
C TYR A 104 9.19 -11.97 -2.10
N ARG A 105 9.46 -13.27 -2.29
CA ARG A 105 8.99 -14.36 -1.41
C ARG A 105 9.56 -14.28 0.02
N HIS A 106 10.66 -13.55 0.19
CA HIS A 106 11.33 -13.33 1.47
C HIS A 106 10.87 -12.03 2.17
N TRP A 107 9.92 -11.29 1.58
CA TRP A 107 9.26 -10.16 2.23
C TRP A 107 7.92 -10.62 2.81
N SER A 108 7.38 -9.87 3.76
CA SER A 108 5.98 -10.02 4.13
C SER A 108 5.16 -8.99 3.40
N PHE A 109 4.04 -9.42 2.83
CA PHE A 109 3.02 -8.53 2.31
C PHE A 109 1.82 -8.55 3.25
N VAL A 110 1.27 -7.39 3.52
CA VAL A 110 0.11 -7.21 4.40
C VAL A 110 -0.80 -6.19 3.75
N SER A 111 -2.08 -6.51 3.64
CA SER A 111 -3.09 -5.51 3.32
C SER A 111 -3.69 -4.91 4.60
N TYR A 112 -4.07 -3.65 4.55
CA TYR A 112 -4.85 -3.01 5.59
C TYR A 112 -6.14 -3.79 5.85
N GLU A 113 -6.72 -4.33 4.79
CA GLU A 113 -7.93 -5.15 4.87
C GLU A 113 -7.70 -6.41 5.72
N ALA A 114 -6.55 -7.08 5.58
CA ALA A 114 -6.17 -8.19 6.45
C ALA A 114 -6.07 -7.78 7.92
N MET A 115 -5.48 -6.60 8.21
CA MET A 115 -5.41 -6.07 9.57
C MET A 115 -6.80 -5.80 10.18
N VAL A 116 -7.78 -5.41 9.37
CA VAL A 116 -9.15 -5.19 9.86
C VAL A 116 -9.92 -6.51 10.01
N LEU A 117 -9.69 -7.47 9.11
CA LEU A 117 -10.39 -8.77 9.11
C LEU A 117 -9.92 -9.67 10.25
N ASP A 118 -8.61 -9.82 10.44
CA ASP A 118 -8.03 -10.73 11.43
C ASP A 118 -6.65 -10.23 11.89
N ALA A 119 -6.66 -9.16 12.69
CA ALA A 119 -5.46 -8.58 13.27
C ALA A 119 -4.65 -9.60 14.09
N ASP A 120 -5.33 -10.46 14.82
CA ASP A 120 -4.71 -11.40 15.76
C ASP A 120 -3.91 -12.45 14.99
N ALA A 121 -4.50 -13.12 14.00
CA ALA A 121 -3.80 -14.12 13.21
C ALA A 121 -2.61 -13.51 12.45
N LEU A 122 -2.81 -12.33 11.85
CA LEU A 122 -1.76 -11.61 11.14
C LEU A 122 -0.58 -11.24 12.03
N LEU A 123 -0.83 -10.71 13.24
CA LEU A 123 0.21 -10.30 14.16
C LEU A 123 0.99 -11.51 14.71
N HIS A 124 0.33 -12.65 14.96
CA HIS A 124 1.03 -13.87 15.34
C HIS A 124 1.95 -14.36 14.22
N ALA A 125 1.47 -14.38 12.96
CA ALA A 125 2.27 -14.79 11.82
C ALA A 125 3.49 -13.88 11.60
N LEU A 126 3.33 -12.56 11.75
CA LEU A 126 4.43 -11.59 11.68
C LEU A 126 5.40 -11.76 12.86
N ALA A 127 4.89 -11.97 14.08
CA ALA A 127 5.74 -12.15 15.24
C ALA A 127 6.62 -13.39 15.09
N GLU A 128 6.05 -14.49 14.61
CA GLU A 128 6.79 -15.72 14.35
C GLU A 128 7.82 -15.56 13.23
N SER A 129 7.45 -14.94 12.10
CA SER A 129 8.32 -14.82 10.93
C SER A 129 9.56 -13.95 11.17
N PHE A 130 9.42 -12.94 12.04
CA PHE A 130 10.47 -11.96 12.35
C PHE A 130 11.08 -12.13 13.75
N ASP A 131 10.71 -13.19 14.47
CA ASP A 131 11.13 -13.45 15.85
C ASP A 131 10.90 -12.23 16.77
N LEU A 132 9.73 -11.60 16.62
CA LEU A 132 9.39 -10.41 17.41
C LEU A 132 8.96 -10.82 18.81
N PRO A 133 9.49 -10.15 19.86
CA PRO A 133 9.06 -10.42 21.22
C PRO A 133 7.63 -9.94 21.44
N ASP A 134 6.89 -10.70 22.25
CA ASP A 134 5.63 -10.27 22.88
C ASP A 134 4.50 -9.89 21.88
N ALA A 135 4.06 -10.90 21.11
CA ALA A 135 2.90 -10.79 20.21
C ALA A 135 1.62 -10.32 20.92
N ALA A 136 1.42 -10.76 22.17
CA ALA A 136 0.26 -10.38 22.98
C ALA A 136 0.17 -8.87 23.20
N ARG A 137 1.30 -8.21 23.48
CA ARG A 137 1.33 -6.74 23.61
C ARG A 137 1.08 -6.03 22.28
N MET A 138 1.55 -6.56 21.15
CA MET A 138 1.25 -5.99 19.83
C MET A 138 -0.26 -6.03 19.53
N VAL A 139 -0.90 -7.16 19.82
CA VAL A 139 -2.36 -7.34 19.69
C VAL A 139 -3.12 -6.37 20.60
N ALA A 140 -2.66 -6.16 21.84
CA ALA A 140 -3.31 -5.22 22.76
C ALA A 140 -3.31 -3.77 22.27
N VAL A 141 -2.32 -3.37 21.46
CA VAL A 141 -2.17 -2.01 20.94
C VAL A 141 -2.96 -1.77 19.64
N ILE A 142 -3.16 -2.79 18.80
CA ILE A 142 -3.78 -2.62 17.47
C ILE A 142 -5.25 -2.17 17.54
N GLY A 143 -5.95 -2.48 18.63
CA GLY A 143 -7.30 -1.99 18.90
C GLY A 143 -7.39 -0.48 19.19
N GLN A 144 -6.26 0.21 19.33
CA GLN A 144 -6.20 1.66 19.53
C GLN A 144 -6.04 2.37 18.18
N ALA A 145 -7.03 3.20 17.81
CA ALA A 145 -6.98 3.96 16.57
C ALA A 145 -5.71 4.84 16.50
N SER A 146 -5.05 4.85 15.33
CA SER A 146 -3.89 5.71 15.07
C SER A 146 -4.20 7.19 15.35
N ARG A 147 -3.30 7.88 16.06
CA ARG A 147 -3.37 9.34 16.36
C ARG A 147 -3.38 10.22 15.09
N SER A 148 -3.05 9.68 13.91
CA SER A 148 -2.92 10.43 12.65
C SER A 148 -4.22 10.63 11.86
N VAL A 149 -5.38 10.29 12.41
CA VAL A 149 -6.68 10.51 11.76
C VAL A 149 -7.42 11.64 12.47
N ARG A 150 -7.16 12.88 12.05
CA ARG A 150 -8.08 14.00 12.32
C ARG A 150 -9.13 14.00 11.20
N GLY A 151 -10.42 13.79 11.52
CA GLY A 151 -11.51 14.11 10.58
C GLY A 151 -12.61 13.07 10.38
N LEU A 152 -12.52 11.84 10.90
CA LEU A 152 -13.72 11.05 11.19
C LEU A 152 -13.99 11.18 12.69
N SER A 153 -15.27 11.24 13.09
CA SER A 153 -15.59 11.23 14.51
C SER A 153 -14.94 9.97 15.10
N VAL A 154 -14.03 10.17 16.04
CA VAL A 154 -13.30 9.09 16.70
C VAL A 154 -14.29 8.07 17.27
N ALA A 155 -15.49 8.54 17.64
CA ALA A 155 -16.61 7.75 18.12
C ALA A 155 -17.16 6.72 17.10
N GLU A 156 -17.37 7.08 15.83
CA GLU A 156 -17.98 6.16 14.84
C GLU A 156 -17.01 5.06 14.40
N ARG A 157 -15.73 5.38 14.18
CA ARG A 157 -14.70 4.37 13.89
C ARG A 157 -14.44 3.47 15.08
N GLN A 158 -14.34 4.04 16.29
CA GLN A 158 -14.18 3.23 17.50
C GLN A 158 -15.42 2.36 17.76
N ALA A 159 -16.63 2.85 17.46
CA ALA A 159 -17.84 2.05 17.57
C ALA A 159 -17.87 0.91 16.53
N ALA A 160 -17.47 1.14 15.28
CA ALA A 160 -17.43 0.10 14.25
C ALA A 160 -16.36 -0.97 14.54
N ILE A 161 -15.16 -0.57 14.98
CA ILE A 161 -14.09 -1.48 15.44
C ILE A 161 -14.58 -2.29 16.66
N ARG A 162 -15.24 -1.65 17.63
CA ARG A 162 -15.81 -2.33 18.81
C ARG A 162 -16.99 -3.25 18.47
N ARG A 163 -17.77 -2.93 17.44
CA ARG A 163 -18.92 -3.72 16.98
C ARG A 163 -18.54 -4.85 16.03
N ARG A 164 -17.26 -5.00 15.66
CA ARG A 164 -16.78 -5.93 14.63
C ARG A 164 -17.53 -5.81 13.30
N ASP A 165 -18.00 -4.60 12.97
CA ASP A 165 -18.63 -4.35 11.68
C ASP A 165 -17.55 -4.08 10.62
N THR A 166 -16.77 -5.13 10.36
CA THR A 166 -15.64 -5.11 9.44
C THR A 166 -16.06 -4.71 8.04
N GLN A 167 -17.27 -5.14 7.62
CA GLN A 167 -17.84 -4.79 6.32
C GLN A 167 -18.13 -3.30 6.20
N ALA A 168 -18.70 -2.66 7.23
CA ALA A 168 -18.91 -1.22 7.22
C ALA A 168 -17.60 -0.42 7.18
N LEU A 169 -16.51 -0.94 7.77
CA LEU A 169 -15.19 -0.30 7.73
C LEU A 169 -14.54 -0.40 6.35
N LEU A 170 -14.48 -1.60 5.79
CA LEU A 170 -13.84 -1.87 4.50
C LEU A 170 -14.61 -1.26 3.33
N GLY A 171 -15.94 -1.42 3.29
CA GLY A 171 -16.80 -0.91 2.22
C GLY A 171 -17.22 0.56 2.36
N SER A 172 -16.75 1.27 3.39
CA SER A 172 -17.17 2.66 3.65
C SER A 172 -16.95 3.62 2.48
N TRP A 173 -15.95 3.35 1.64
CA TRP A 173 -15.65 4.16 0.45
C TRP A 173 -16.71 4.03 -0.64
N ARG A 174 -17.43 2.90 -0.72
CA ARG A 174 -18.48 2.67 -1.72
C ARG A 174 -19.63 3.67 -1.63
N ARG A 175 -19.86 4.25 -0.45
CA ARG A 175 -20.89 5.28 -0.26
C ARG A 175 -20.50 6.64 -0.82
N ARG A 176 -19.26 6.81 -1.28
CA ARG A 176 -18.69 8.11 -1.66
C ARG A 176 -18.45 8.26 -3.16
N ILE A 177 -18.56 7.19 -3.92
CA ILE A 177 -18.36 7.17 -5.35
C ILE A 177 -19.45 6.32 -5.99
N ASP A 178 -19.74 6.55 -7.27
CA ASP A 178 -20.66 5.69 -8.01
C ASP A 178 -19.93 4.57 -8.77
N ILE A 179 -20.69 3.73 -9.45
CA ILE A 179 -20.17 2.60 -10.24
C ILE A 179 -19.32 3.09 -11.42
N ALA A 180 -19.65 4.25 -12.01
CA ALA A 180 -18.90 4.79 -13.14
C ALA A 180 -17.52 5.29 -12.69
N ASP A 181 -17.43 5.90 -11.51
CA ASP A 181 -16.19 6.27 -10.85
C ASP A 181 -15.33 5.05 -10.52
N GLU A 182 -15.93 4.01 -9.93
CA GLU A 182 -15.22 2.76 -9.62
C GLU A 182 -14.66 2.13 -10.91
N THR A 183 -15.49 2.03 -11.96
CA THR A 183 -15.10 1.46 -13.26
C THR A 183 -13.95 2.24 -13.88
N ARG A 184 -14.05 3.57 -13.91
CA ARG A 184 -13.01 4.44 -14.49
C ARG A 184 -11.70 4.35 -13.70
N ALA A 185 -11.77 4.41 -12.38
CA ALA A 185 -10.60 4.31 -11.51
C ALA A 185 -9.89 2.96 -11.65
N PHE A 186 -10.63 1.85 -11.67
CA PHE A 186 -10.03 0.53 -11.88
C PHE A 186 -9.51 0.33 -13.31
N GLY A 187 -10.12 0.98 -14.32
CA GLY A 187 -9.57 0.99 -15.68
C GLY A 187 -8.18 1.63 -15.76
N ILE A 188 -7.86 2.60 -14.90
CA ILE A 188 -6.50 3.16 -14.79
C ILE A 188 -5.54 2.09 -14.27
N LEU A 189 -5.91 1.39 -13.19
CA LEU A 189 -5.07 0.35 -12.59
C LEU A 189 -4.86 -0.85 -13.52
N GLU A 190 -5.90 -1.26 -14.23
CA GLU A 190 -5.84 -2.34 -15.22
C GLU A 190 -4.86 -2.00 -16.35
N ARG A 191 -4.92 -0.77 -16.89
CA ARG A 191 -3.96 -0.32 -17.91
C ARG A 191 -2.53 -0.16 -17.37
N LEU A 192 -2.36 0.08 -16.06
CA LEU A 192 -1.05 -0.02 -15.40
C LEU A 192 -0.60 -1.48 -15.18
N GLY A 193 -1.47 -2.47 -15.44
CA GLY A 193 -1.18 -3.89 -15.20
C GLY A 193 -1.19 -4.26 -13.72
N LEU A 194 -2.02 -3.59 -12.91
CA LEU A 194 -2.19 -3.84 -11.48
C LEU A 194 -3.47 -4.64 -11.24
N ASP A 195 -3.33 -5.88 -10.78
CA ASP A 195 -4.43 -6.82 -10.57
C ASP A 195 -4.66 -7.22 -9.10
N LEU A 196 -3.89 -6.63 -8.17
CA LEU A 196 -3.99 -6.89 -6.74
C LEU A 196 -5.38 -6.56 -6.18
N TYR A 197 -6.03 -5.52 -6.70
CA TYR A 197 -7.41 -5.16 -6.38
C TYR A 197 -8.23 -5.15 -7.67
N ARG A 198 -9.52 -5.47 -7.58
CA ARG A 198 -10.45 -5.46 -8.72
C ARG A 198 -11.72 -4.69 -8.37
N ALA A 199 -12.34 -4.08 -9.37
CA ALA A 199 -13.66 -3.48 -9.24
C ALA A 199 -14.66 -4.50 -8.65
N GLY A 200 -15.50 -4.04 -7.73
CA GLY A 200 -16.46 -4.86 -7.00
C GLY A 200 -15.88 -5.60 -5.79
N SER A 201 -14.54 -5.59 -5.58
CA SER A 201 -13.92 -6.22 -4.41
C SER A 201 -13.49 -5.18 -3.38
N ASP A 202 -13.78 -5.42 -2.10
CA ASP A 202 -13.32 -4.58 -0.99
C ASP A 202 -11.96 -5.04 -0.43
N VAL A 203 -11.48 -6.19 -0.88
CA VAL A 203 -10.25 -6.84 -0.43
C VAL A 203 -9.34 -7.15 -1.62
N PRO A 204 -8.01 -7.22 -1.41
CA PRO A 204 -7.10 -7.66 -2.46
C PRO A 204 -7.27 -9.15 -2.78
N SER A 205 -6.77 -9.57 -3.95
CA SER A 205 -6.68 -10.98 -4.35
C SER A 205 -5.78 -11.82 -3.42
N GLN A 206 -4.81 -11.18 -2.76
CA GLN A 206 -3.99 -11.75 -1.69
C GLN A 206 -4.11 -10.86 -0.45
N LEU A 207 -4.61 -11.39 0.67
CA LEU A 207 -4.77 -10.58 1.90
C LEU A 207 -3.45 -10.27 2.58
N TRP A 208 -2.59 -11.28 2.74
CA TRP A 208 -1.26 -11.16 3.31
C TRP A 208 -0.45 -12.43 3.02
N TYR A 209 0.87 -12.37 3.14
CA TYR A 209 1.73 -13.53 3.27
C TYR A 209 2.97 -13.16 4.09
N THR A 210 3.55 -14.14 4.77
CA THR A 210 4.84 -14.00 5.43
C THR A 210 5.80 -15.10 4.95
N PRO A 211 7.12 -14.86 4.92
CA PRO A 211 8.09 -15.88 4.57
C PRO A 211 7.99 -17.06 5.54
N THR A 212 8.03 -18.28 5.02
CA THR A 212 8.01 -19.51 5.85
C THR A 212 9.36 -19.77 6.51
N THR A 213 10.45 -19.26 5.93
CA THR A 213 11.80 -19.33 6.47
C THR A 213 12.01 -18.16 7.44
N ARG A 214 12.53 -18.44 8.63
CA ARG A 214 12.80 -17.39 9.62
C ARG A 214 13.73 -16.35 9.03
N ALA A 215 13.45 -15.08 9.28
CA ALA A 215 14.27 -13.95 8.87
C ALA A 215 15.78 -14.16 9.13
N THR A 216 16.12 -14.83 10.23
CA THR A 216 17.50 -15.14 10.66
C THR A 216 18.27 -16.09 9.74
N GLU A 217 17.59 -16.83 8.86
CA GLU A 217 18.22 -17.87 8.01
C GLU A 217 18.54 -17.37 6.58
N ALA A 218 18.04 -16.19 6.19
CA ALA A 218 18.01 -15.76 4.78
C ALA A 218 19.06 -14.70 4.38
N VAL A 219 19.94 -14.26 5.28
CA VAL A 219 20.94 -13.23 4.95
C VAL A 219 22.29 -13.88 4.65
N ALA A 220 22.46 -14.35 3.41
CA ALA A 220 23.81 -14.44 2.85
C ALA A 220 24.33 -13.01 2.66
N PRO A 221 25.55 -12.68 3.10
CA PRO A 221 26.12 -11.36 2.86
C PRO A 221 26.21 -11.12 1.35
N VAL A 222 25.60 -10.03 0.88
CA VAL A 222 25.83 -9.53 -0.47
C VAL A 222 27.33 -9.21 -0.54
N GLY A 223 28.04 -9.93 -1.40
CA GLY A 223 29.46 -9.73 -1.65
C GLY A 223 29.73 -8.25 -1.88
N THR A 224 30.69 -7.72 -1.15
CA THR A 224 31.21 -6.37 -1.35
C THR A 224 32.08 -6.38 -2.61
N ASP A 225 31.47 -6.55 -3.77
CA ASP A 225 32.15 -6.29 -5.03
C ASP A 225 32.18 -4.78 -5.24
N SER A 226 33.23 -4.18 -4.68
CA SER A 226 34.04 -3.12 -5.25
C SER A 226 33.34 -2.19 -6.25
N ILE A 227 32.64 -1.18 -5.75
CA ILE A 227 32.53 0.10 -6.47
C ILE A 227 33.63 1.01 -5.90
N VAL A 228 34.85 0.78 -6.39
CA VAL A 228 35.98 1.71 -6.33
C VAL A 228 36.62 1.71 -7.72
N GLN A 229 36.09 2.56 -8.60
CA GLN A 229 36.80 3.59 -9.38
C GLN A 229 35.91 4.11 -10.52
#